data_AF-A0A966L4R8-F1
#
_entry.id   AF-A0A966L4R8-F1
#
_cell.length_a   1.000
_cell.length_b   1.000
_cell.length_c   1.000
_cell.angle_alpha   90.00
_cell.angle_beta   90.00
_cell.angle_gamma   90.00
#
_symmetry.space_group_name_H-M   'P 1'
#
loop_
_entity.id
_entity.type
_entity.pdbx_description
1 polymer ?
#
loop_
_entity_poly.entity_id
_entity_poly.type
_entity_poly.pdbx_seq_one_letter_code
_entity_poly.pdbx_strand_id
1 'polypeptide(L)'
;MKLPVVAIIGRPNVGKSTLVNRIAGDQQAIVFDQPGITRDRTYQPAFWCDRDFQIVDTGGLVFNDDSEFLPLIREQALIALAEASVAIFVVDGQGGITAGDREIAAWLRQQNVPILLAVNKCESVEQGILQATEFWELAIGEPFPISAIHGSGTGELLDAVIKYLPPAAEIPENEEIKVAIIGRPNVGKSSLLNALTGQQRAIVSPISGTTRDSIDTLIEREGQVYRLIDTAGIRRKKNVDYGAEFFSINRAFKAIRRSDVVLFVIDVLDGVTEQDLKLAGRIIEEGRAVVLVVNKWDAVEKDTYTINTYTKMLQDRLYFMDWAEMIFVSAMTGQRVTKILELVDIAAESHRRRVSTSVINDVIEDAVKWHNPPTTRGGKQGKLYYGTQVSSQPPTIALFVNDPQRFNDNYRRYIEGQFRQQLGFKGTPIRLIWRGKPAREVEKTVNRATKV
;
A
#
# COMPACT_ATOMS: atom_id res chain seq x y z
N MET A 1 -8.49 -8.89 -5.20
CA MET A 1 -8.30 -9.85 -6.34
C MET A 1 -6.87 -10.39 -6.45
N LYS A 2 -6.63 -11.49 -7.22
CA LYS A 2 -5.29 -12.00 -7.59
C LYS A 2 -4.66 -11.00 -8.58
N LEU A 3 -3.40 -10.62 -8.36
CA LEU A 3 -2.68 -9.69 -9.24
C LEU A 3 -2.60 -10.25 -10.67
N PRO A 4 -2.64 -9.39 -11.72
CA PRO A 4 -2.36 -9.81 -13.09
C PRO A 4 -1.02 -10.54 -13.17
N VAL A 5 -0.94 -11.59 -13.97
CA VAL A 5 0.28 -12.40 -14.09
C VAL A 5 0.95 -12.16 -15.45
N VAL A 6 2.26 -11.97 -15.43
CA VAL A 6 3.13 -11.86 -16.60
C VAL A 6 4.05 -13.08 -16.60
N ALA A 7 3.97 -13.90 -17.64
CA ALA A 7 4.81 -15.08 -17.79
C ALA A 7 6.10 -14.75 -18.55
N ILE A 8 7.27 -15.18 -18.05
CA ILE A 8 8.54 -15.09 -18.78
C ILE A 8 8.90 -16.48 -19.32
N ILE A 9 8.95 -16.58 -20.65
CA ILE A 9 9.14 -17.83 -21.40
C ILE A 9 10.39 -17.68 -22.27
N GLY A 10 11.11 -18.77 -22.49
CA GLY A 10 12.29 -18.80 -23.36
C GLY A 10 13.22 -19.95 -23.04
N ARG A 11 14.17 -20.22 -23.93
CA ARG A 11 15.17 -21.29 -23.73
C ARG A 11 16.02 -21.04 -22.47
N PRO A 12 16.71 -22.06 -21.94
CA PRO A 12 17.76 -21.85 -20.95
C PRO A 12 18.81 -20.83 -21.41
N ASN A 13 19.43 -20.12 -20.47
CA ASN A 13 20.57 -19.21 -20.69
C ASN A 13 20.34 -17.96 -21.56
N VAL A 14 19.09 -17.68 -21.97
CA VAL A 14 18.71 -16.41 -22.64
C VAL A 14 18.59 -15.21 -21.68
N GLY A 15 18.73 -15.44 -20.37
CA GLY A 15 18.72 -14.40 -19.34
C GLY A 15 17.34 -14.09 -18.72
N LYS A 16 16.40 -15.04 -18.74
CA LYS A 16 15.07 -14.93 -18.10
C LYS A 16 15.14 -14.49 -16.65
N SER A 17 15.87 -15.23 -15.81
CA SER A 17 15.94 -14.93 -14.37
C SER A 17 16.63 -13.59 -14.08
N THR A 18 17.57 -13.17 -14.94
CA THR A 18 18.16 -11.82 -14.87
C THR A 18 17.11 -10.75 -15.15
N LEU A 19 16.24 -10.96 -16.14
CA LEU A 19 15.13 -10.05 -16.45
C LEU A 19 14.09 -10.02 -15.32
N VAL A 20 13.68 -11.18 -14.82
CA VAL A 20 12.75 -11.31 -13.68
C VAL A 20 13.29 -10.55 -12.47
N ASN A 21 14.54 -10.82 -12.07
CA ASN A 21 15.18 -10.16 -10.93
C ASN A 21 15.33 -8.65 -11.14
N ARG A 22 15.48 -8.17 -12.37
CA ARG A 22 15.49 -6.73 -12.64
C ARG A 22 14.12 -6.12 -12.43
N ILE A 23 13.09 -6.72 -13.02
CA ILE A 23 11.73 -6.17 -12.96
C ILE A 23 11.20 -6.24 -11.52
N ALA A 24 11.51 -7.32 -10.79
CA ALA A 24 11.16 -7.44 -9.37
C ALA A 24 12.07 -6.62 -8.44
N GLY A 25 13.35 -6.46 -8.78
CA GLY A 25 14.38 -5.85 -7.93
C GLY A 25 14.35 -4.33 -7.83
N ASP A 26 13.61 -3.63 -8.70
CA ASP A 26 13.32 -2.20 -8.52
C ASP A 26 12.42 -1.92 -7.29
N GLN A 27 11.90 -2.98 -6.65
CA GLN A 27 11.32 -2.94 -5.30
C GLN A 27 12.29 -3.52 -4.24
N GLN A 28 13.23 -2.73 -3.74
CA GLN A 28 13.61 -2.88 -2.31
C GLN A 28 12.50 -2.30 -1.44
N ALA A 29 11.36 -2.97 -1.43
CA ALA A 29 10.25 -2.74 -0.52
C ALA A 29 10.06 -4.02 0.29
N ILE A 30 10.65 -4.02 1.49
CA ILE A 30 10.31 -4.79 2.70
C ILE A 30 9.35 -5.97 2.44
N VAL A 31 9.93 -7.15 2.26
CA VAL A 31 9.20 -8.43 2.25
C VAL A 31 8.63 -8.68 3.65
N PHE A 32 7.30 -8.78 3.76
CA PHE A 32 6.68 -9.45 4.90
C PHE A 32 6.71 -10.96 4.62
N ASP A 33 7.57 -11.68 5.34
CA ASP A 33 7.53 -13.13 5.39
C ASP A 33 6.18 -13.59 5.97
N GLN A 34 5.36 -14.24 5.15
CA GLN A 34 4.33 -15.15 5.64
C GLN A 34 4.90 -16.57 5.62
N PRO A 35 5.07 -17.24 6.78
CA PRO A 35 5.48 -18.63 6.81
C PRO A 35 4.28 -19.50 6.44
N GLY A 36 4.33 -20.18 5.29
CA GLY A 36 3.34 -21.23 5.00
C GLY A 36 3.00 -21.56 3.55
N ILE A 37 3.79 -21.18 2.54
CA ILE A 37 3.51 -21.63 1.17
C ILE A 37 4.63 -22.57 0.70
N THR A 38 4.27 -23.85 0.69
CA THR A 38 5.06 -24.96 0.18
C THR A 38 5.28 -24.84 -1.32
N ARG A 39 6.56 -24.90 -1.71
CA ARG A 39 7.20 -25.40 -2.95
C ARG A 39 6.43 -25.35 -4.29
N ASP A 40 7.15 -24.79 -5.27
CA ASP A 40 6.89 -24.69 -6.71
C ASP A 40 6.16 -23.41 -7.19
N ARG A 41 6.89 -22.62 -7.98
CA ARG A 41 6.58 -21.31 -8.63
C ARG A 41 6.95 -20.07 -7.82
N THR A 42 8.07 -19.45 -8.18
CA THR A 42 8.52 -18.17 -7.61
C THR A 42 7.80 -17.03 -8.30
N TYR A 43 6.53 -16.79 -7.94
CA TYR A 43 5.85 -15.55 -8.31
C TYR A 43 6.58 -14.38 -7.62
N GLN A 44 7.04 -13.42 -8.40
CA GLN A 44 7.70 -12.22 -7.88
C GLN A 44 6.80 -11.00 -8.13
N PRO A 45 6.56 -10.14 -7.12
CA PRO A 45 5.82 -8.91 -7.33
C PRO A 45 6.62 -7.94 -8.23
N ALA A 46 5.91 -7.20 -9.06
CA ALA A 46 6.47 -6.18 -9.93
C ALA A 46 5.51 -4.98 -10.02
N PHE A 47 6.07 -3.80 -10.27
CA PHE A 47 5.32 -2.56 -10.37
C PHE A 47 5.84 -1.70 -11.51
N TRP A 48 4.95 -1.22 -12.36
CA TRP A 48 5.28 -0.32 -13.47
C TRP A 48 4.09 0.59 -13.79
N CYS A 49 4.32 1.89 -14.01
CA CYS A 49 3.28 2.89 -14.38
C CYS A 49 1.96 2.77 -13.58
N ASP A 50 2.06 2.74 -12.24
CA ASP A 50 0.90 2.62 -11.33
C ASP A 50 0.11 1.30 -11.43
N ARG A 51 0.76 0.23 -11.89
CA ARG A 51 0.16 -1.11 -12.02
C ARG A 51 1.01 -2.15 -11.28
N ASP A 52 0.41 -2.77 -10.27
CA ASP A 52 0.95 -3.95 -9.61
C ASP A 52 0.60 -5.21 -10.42
N PHE A 53 1.59 -6.09 -10.60
CA PHE A 53 1.42 -7.39 -11.24
C PHE A 53 2.41 -8.40 -10.68
N GLN A 54 2.20 -9.68 -10.98
CA GLN A 54 3.11 -10.77 -10.63
C GLN A 54 3.86 -11.24 -11.86
N ILE A 55 5.13 -11.54 -11.69
CA ILE A 55 5.97 -12.17 -12.71
C ILE A 55 6.22 -13.61 -12.32
N VAL A 56 6.02 -14.52 -13.25
CA VAL A 56 6.34 -15.94 -13.08
C VAL A 56 7.43 -16.34 -14.08
N ASP A 57 8.55 -16.86 -13.56
CA ASP A 57 9.62 -17.45 -14.38
C ASP A 57 9.27 -18.92 -14.64
N THR A 58 9.22 -19.34 -15.90
CA THR A 58 9.05 -20.76 -16.26
C THR A 58 10.35 -21.56 -16.19
N GLY A 59 11.49 -20.96 -15.80
CA GLY A 59 12.83 -21.53 -15.96
C GLY A 59 13.55 -22.00 -14.70
N GLY A 60 12.89 -22.04 -13.53
CA GLY A 60 13.53 -22.27 -12.24
C GLY A 60 13.62 -23.73 -11.76
N LEU A 61 13.90 -24.73 -12.61
CA LEU A 61 14.33 -26.07 -12.16
C LEU A 61 15.36 -26.65 -13.15
N VAL A 62 16.53 -26.98 -12.61
CA VAL A 62 17.67 -27.59 -13.30
C VAL A 62 17.33 -29.00 -13.77
N PHE A 63 17.58 -29.33 -15.04
CA PHE A 63 17.76 -30.71 -15.47
C PHE A 63 18.90 -30.79 -16.49
N ASN A 64 19.91 -31.59 -16.15
CA ASN A 64 20.95 -32.06 -17.07
C ASN A 64 20.32 -33.17 -17.93
N ASP A 65 20.42 -33.05 -19.26
CA ASP A 65 20.56 -34.12 -20.27
C ASP A 65 19.75 -33.89 -21.56
N ASP A 66 20.49 -33.79 -22.67
CA ASP A 66 20.15 -33.21 -23.98
C ASP A 66 19.20 -34.01 -24.89
N SER A 67 18.15 -34.68 -24.39
CA SER A 67 17.30 -35.48 -25.31
C SER A 67 15.78 -35.48 -25.12
N GLU A 68 15.20 -34.98 -24.02
CA GLU A 68 13.73 -34.93 -23.84
C GLU A 68 13.21 -33.56 -23.35
N PHE A 69 13.86 -32.47 -23.79
CA PHE A 69 13.67 -31.13 -23.23
C PHE A 69 12.33 -30.42 -23.54
N LEU A 70 11.69 -30.69 -24.68
CA LEU A 70 10.57 -29.87 -25.18
C LEU A 70 9.20 -30.14 -24.50
N PRO A 71 8.79 -31.37 -24.18
CA PRO A 71 7.46 -31.63 -23.61
C PRO A 71 7.28 -31.03 -22.20
N LEU A 72 8.29 -31.13 -21.35
CA LEU A 72 8.25 -30.63 -19.97
C LEU A 72 8.26 -29.10 -19.89
N ILE A 73 9.05 -28.44 -20.76
CA ILE A 73 9.03 -26.98 -20.89
C ILE A 73 7.66 -26.50 -21.36
N ARG A 74 7.02 -27.24 -22.29
CA ARG A 74 5.67 -26.93 -22.79
C ARG A 74 4.62 -27.04 -21.69
N GLU A 75 4.64 -28.08 -20.86
CA GLU A 75 3.65 -28.24 -19.78
C GLU A 75 3.73 -27.09 -18.77
N GLN A 76 4.94 -26.68 -18.37
CA GLN A 76 5.13 -25.56 -17.45
C GLN A 76 4.76 -24.22 -18.08
N ALA A 77 5.11 -24.02 -19.35
CA ALA A 77 4.72 -22.83 -20.08
C ALA A 77 3.19 -22.76 -20.28
N LEU A 78 2.50 -23.89 -20.51
CA LEU A 78 1.04 -23.94 -20.60
C LEU A 78 0.37 -23.49 -19.30
N ILE A 79 0.88 -23.95 -18.15
CA ILE A 79 0.37 -23.54 -16.84
C ILE A 79 0.58 -22.05 -16.60
N ALA A 80 1.77 -21.54 -16.91
CA ALA A 80 2.08 -20.12 -16.76
C ALA A 80 1.22 -19.25 -17.69
N LEU A 81 1.02 -19.70 -18.94
CA LEU A 81 0.16 -19.02 -19.92
C LEU A 81 -1.31 -19.05 -19.53
N ALA A 82 -1.82 -20.15 -18.95
CA ALA A 82 -3.21 -20.26 -18.53
C ALA A 82 -3.59 -19.21 -17.47
N GLU A 83 -2.63 -18.77 -16.66
CA GLU A 83 -2.83 -17.72 -15.66
C GLU A 83 -2.40 -16.32 -16.12
N ALA A 84 -1.62 -16.22 -17.22
CA ALA A 84 -1.01 -14.97 -17.65
C ALA A 84 -1.98 -14.08 -18.44
N SER A 85 -1.93 -12.78 -18.16
CA SER A 85 -2.55 -11.75 -19.00
C SER A 85 -1.72 -11.45 -20.25
N VAL A 86 -0.39 -11.63 -20.15
CA VAL A 86 0.57 -11.43 -21.24
C VAL A 86 1.82 -12.26 -20.97
N ALA A 87 2.49 -12.71 -22.03
CA ALA A 87 3.75 -13.43 -21.96
C ALA A 87 4.89 -12.64 -22.60
N ILE A 88 6.09 -12.73 -22.01
CA ILE A 88 7.33 -12.21 -22.57
C ILE A 88 8.14 -13.41 -23.04
N PHE A 89 8.34 -13.52 -24.35
CA PHE A 89 9.24 -14.50 -24.93
C PHE A 89 10.64 -13.91 -25.06
N VAL A 90 11.58 -14.45 -24.30
CA VAL A 90 12.96 -13.97 -24.21
C VAL A 90 13.88 -14.81 -25.09
N VAL A 91 14.64 -14.13 -25.95
CA VAL A 91 15.64 -14.72 -26.85
C VAL A 91 17.01 -14.04 -26.65
N ASP A 92 18.08 -14.68 -27.14
CA ASP A 92 19.45 -14.19 -26.99
C ASP A 92 19.90 -13.45 -28.27
N GLY A 93 20.03 -12.12 -28.20
CA GLY A 93 20.43 -11.27 -29.31
C GLY A 93 21.91 -11.37 -29.71
N GLN A 94 22.77 -11.94 -28.87
CA GLN A 94 24.17 -12.23 -29.24
C GLN A 94 24.30 -13.59 -29.91
N GLY A 95 23.53 -14.58 -29.44
CA GLY A 95 23.52 -15.94 -29.96
C GLY A 95 22.69 -16.13 -31.23
N GLY A 96 21.85 -15.15 -31.57
CA GLY A 96 20.94 -15.18 -32.72
C GLY A 96 19.84 -16.24 -32.62
N ILE A 97 19.09 -16.41 -33.72
CA ILE A 97 17.93 -17.31 -33.78
C ILE A 97 18.37 -18.78 -33.86
N THR A 98 17.98 -19.57 -32.87
CA THR A 98 18.21 -21.02 -32.87
C THR A 98 16.99 -21.81 -33.33
N ALA A 99 17.18 -23.11 -33.61
CA ALA A 99 16.06 -24.03 -33.92
C ALA A 99 15.03 -24.09 -32.77
N GLY A 100 15.49 -24.10 -31.52
CA GLY A 100 14.59 -24.11 -30.37
C GLY A 100 13.79 -22.81 -30.20
N ASP A 101 14.34 -21.66 -30.61
CA ASP A 101 13.56 -20.40 -30.61
C ASP A 101 12.44 -20.45 -31.65
N ARG A 102 12.71 -21.02 -32.84
CA ARG A 102 11.70 -21.21 -33.90
C ARG A 102 10.58 -22.14 -33.45
N GLU A 103 10.91 -23.23 -32.76
CA GLU A 103 9.91 -24.17 -32.24
C GLU A 103 9.05 -23.55 -31.13
N ILE A 104 9.67 -22.85 -30.17
CA ILE A 104 8.93 -22.16 -29.10
C ILE A 104 8.06 -21.07 -29.70
N ALA A 105 8.56 -20.27 -30.65
CA ALA A 105 7.78 -19.25 -31.35
C ALA A 105 6.59 -19.86 -32.10
N ALA A 106 6.80 -20.95 -32.84
CA ALA A 106 5.73 -21.62 -33.57
C ALA A 106 4.63 -22.13 -32.64
N TRP A 107 5.00 -22.68 -31.48
CA TRP A 107 4.07 -23.13 -30.46
C TRP A 107 3.35 -21.97 -29.75
N LEU A 108 4.06 -20.89 -29.44
CA LEU A 108 3.53 -19.68 -28.81
C LEU A 108 2.49 -18.97 -29.69
N ARG A 109 2.68 -18.94 -31.01
CA ARG A 109 1.69 -18.37 -31.95
C ARG A 109 0.33 -19.09 -31.95
N GLN A 110 0.26 -20.31 -31.45
CA GLN A 110 -0.99 -21.07 -31.33
C GLN A 110 -1.75 -20.78 -30.03
N GLN A 111 -1.18 -19.95 -29.14
CA GLN A 111 -1.76 -19.63 -27.84
C GLN A 111 -2.64 -18.38 -27.91
N ASN A 112 -3.65 -18.30 -27.04
CA ASN A 112 -4.61 -17.18 -26.99
C ASN A 112 -4.12 -15.99 -26.15
N VAL A 113 -2.92 -16.07 -25.57
CA VAL A 113 -2.35 -15.03 -24.71
C VAL A 113 -1.48 -14.10 -25.56
N PRO A 114 -1.56 -12.76 -25.40
CA PRO A 114 -0.66 -11.84 -26.07
C PRO A 114 0.81 -12.10 -25.73
N ILE A 115 1.70 -11.99 -26.72
CA ILE A 115 3.11 -12.35 -26.59
C ILE A 115 3.97 -11.18 -27.05
N LEU A 116 4.92 -10.78 -26.21
CA LEU A 116 5.92 -9.76 -26.49
C LEU A 116 7.29 -10.41 -26.65
N LEU A 117 8.01 -10.03 -27.71
CA LEU A 117 9.32 -10.59 -28.02
C LEU A 117 10.43 -9.71 -27.43
N ALA A 118 11.17 -10.23 -26.46
CA ALA A 118 12.29 -9.55 -25.83
C ALA A 118 13.62 -10.14 -26.30
N VAL A 119 14.38 -9.37 -27.09
CA VAL A 119 15.72 -9.74 -27.54
C VAL A 119 16.73 -9.27 -26.51
N ASN A 120 17.17 -10.18 -25.64
CA ASN A 120 18.04 -9.88 -24.51
C ASN A 120 19.53 -9.92 -24.91
N LYS A 121 20.40 -9.40 -24.02
CA LYS A 121 21.85 -9.25 -24.25
C LYS A 121 22.18 -8.24 -25.37
N CYS A 122 21.36 -7.20 -25.51
CA CYS A 122 21.64 -6.04 -26.35
C CYS A 122 22.26 -4.92 -25.49
N GLU A 123 23.54 -5.03 -25.13
CA GLU A 123 24.20 -4.07 -24.23
C GLU A 123 24.43 -2.69 -24.87
N SER A 124 24.63 -2.64 -26.19
CA SER A 124 24.73 -1.40 -26.96
C SER A 124 23.39 -1.06 -27.59
N VAL A 125 22.94 0.19 -27.45
CA VAL A 125 21.64 0.63 -28.00
C VAL A 125 21.61 0.55 -29.52
N GLU A 126 22.66 1.07 -30.19
CA GLU A 126 22.73 1.10 -31.66
C GLU A 126 22.89 -0.31 -32.25
N GLN A 127 23.76 -1.13 -31.66
CA GLN A 127 23.98 -2.50 -32.12
C GLN A 127 22.80 -3.42 -31.76
N GLY A 128 22.13 -3.14 -30.63
CA GLY A 128 20.97 -3.90 -30.17
C GLY A 128 19.78 -3.84 -31.12
N ILE A 129 19.52 -2.68 -31.72
CA ILE A 129 18.47 -2.52 -32.74
C ILE A 129 18.79 -3.37 -33.98
N LEU A 130 20.06 -3.37 -34.40
CA LEU A 130 20.50 -4.18 -35.54
C LEU A 130 20.40 -5.69 -35.23
N GLN A 131 20.84 -6.10 -34.04
CA GLN A 131 20.72 -7.49 -33.55
C GLN A 131 19.26 -7.93 -33.45
N ALA A 132 18.35 -7.06 -33.01
CA ALA A 132 16.92 -7.39 -32.93
C ALA A 132 16.26 -7.55 -34.31
N THR A 133 16.85 -7.03 -35.39
CA THR A 133 16.23 -7.02 -36.73
C THR A 133 16.05 -8.43 -37.31
N GLU A 134 16.95 -9.38 -37.02
CA GLU A 134 16.78 -10.75 -37.52
C GLU A 134 15.57 -11.45 -36.88
N PHE A 135 15.22 -11.09 -35.63
CA PHE A 135 14.18 -11.75 -34.85
C PHE A 135 12.75 -11.47 -35.33
N TRP A 136 12.57 -10.56 -36.29
CA TRP A 136 11.32 -10.47 -37.07
C TRP A 136 10.95 -11.80 -37.75
N GLU A 137 11.93 -12.65 -38.09
CA GLU A 137 11.71 -14.00 -38.65
C GLU A 137 10.84 -14.88 -37.75
N LEU A 138 10.82 -14.64 -36.43
CA LEU A 138 10.02 -15.40 -35.47
C LEU A 138 8.52 -15.08 -35.54
N ALA A 139 8.11 -14.00 -36.22
CA ALA A 139 6.71 -13.62 -36.42
C ALA A 139 5.86 -13.60 -35.12
N ILE A 140 6.46 -13.17 -34.00
CA ILE A 140 5.79 -12.98 -32.69
C ILE A 140 5.32 -11.53 -32.49
N GLY A 141 5.84 -10.59 -33.30
CA GLY A 141 5.56 -9.16 -33.18
C GLY A 141 6.84 -8.34 -33.31
N GLU A 142 6.77 -7.06 -32.92
CA GLU A 142 7.93 -6.19 -32.87
C GLU A 142 8.95 -6.69 -31.82
N PRO A 143 10.22 -6.92 -32.19
CA PRO A 143 11.27 -7.33 -31.25
C PRO A 143 11.75 -6.14 -30.42
N PHE A 144 11.66 -6.26 -29.10
CA PHE A 144 12.16 -5.28 -28.14
C PHE A 144 13.61 -5.59 -27.78
N PRO A 145 14.61 -4.80 -28.23
CA PRO A 145 16.00 -4.99 -27.80
C PRO A 145 16.17 -4.57 -26.34
N ILE A 146 16.64 -5.47 -25.50
CA ILE A 146 16.83 -5.23 -24.07
C ILE A 146 18.21 -5.69 -23.57
N SER A 147 18.69 -5.07 -22.50
CA SER A 147 19.75 -5.62 -21.67
C SER A 147 19.22 -5.85 -20.26
N ALA A 148 18.99 -7.12 -19.89
CA ALA A 148 18.61 -7.45 -18.52
C ALA A 148 19.73 -7.17 -17.49
N ILE A 149 20.99 -6.96 -17.91
CA ILE A 149 22.12 -6.65 -17.00
C ILE A 149 22.33 -5.14 -16.84
N HIS A 150 22.01 -4.34 -17.85
CA HIS A 150 22.16 -2.88 -17.78
C HIS A 150 20.84 -2.11 -17.66
N GLY A 151 19.72 -2.70 -18.08
CA GLY A 151 18.37 -2.14 -17.97
C GLY A 151 17.93 -1.30 -19.14
N SER A 152 18.73 -1.23 -20.21
CA SER A 152 18.31 -0.62 -21.46
C SER A 152 17.15 -1.41 -22.07
N GLY A 153 16.17 -0.71 -22.62
CA GLY A 153 15.03 -1.30 -23.35
C GLY A 153 13.94 -1.94 -22.48
N THR A 154 14.18 -2.16 -21.19
CA THR A 154 13.20 -2.83 -20.33
C THR A 154 12.00 -1.96 -20.01
N GLY A 155 12.14 -0.63 -20.04
CA GLY A 155 11.01 0.28 -19.82
C GLY A 155 10.01 0.24 -20.97
N GLU A 156 10.50 0.30 -22.21
CA GLU A 156 9.69 0.21 -23.42
C GLU A 156 8.95 -1.13 -23.53
N LEU A 157 9.62 -2.22 -23.12
CA LEU A 157 9.00 -3.53 -23.00
C LEU A 157 7.88 -3.53 -21.94
N LEU A 158 8.10 -2.95 -20.77
CA LEU A 158 7.10 -2.89 -19.71
C LEU A 158 5.92 -1.97 -20.06
N ASP A 159 6.16 -0.87 -20.76
CA ASP A 159 5.10 -0.01 -21.32
C ASP A 159 4.19 -0.80 -22.28
N ALA A 160 4.77 -1.72 -23.06
CA ALA A 160 4.00 -2.63 -23.90
C ALA A 160 3.23 -3.68 -23.07
N VAL A 161 3.83 -4.24 -22.02
CA VAL A 161 3.19 -5.21 -21.10
C VAL A 161 1.92 -4.62 -20.48
N ILE A 162 1.98 -3.39 -19.96
CA ILE A 162 0.86 -2.76 -19.25
C ILE A 162 -0.40 -2.64 -20.13
N LYS A 163 -0.25 -2.48 -21.45
CA LYS A 163 -1.37 -2.38 -22.39
C LYS A 163 -2.21 -3.65 -22.46
N TYR A 164 -1.63 -4.80 -22.14
CA TYR A 164 -2.31 -6.10 -22.15
C TYR A 164 -2.78 -6.55 -20.76
N LEU A 165 -2.37 -5.86 -19.71
CA LEU A 165 -2.90 -6.12 -18.38
C LEU A 165 -4.34 -5.62 -18.31
N PRO A 166 -5.28 -6.39 -17.72
CA PRO A 166 -6.66 -5.95 -17.54
C PRO A 166 -6.64 -4.59 -16.87
N PRO A 167 -7.42 -3.60 -17.37
CA PRO A 167 -7.42 -2.25 -16.82
C PRO A 167 -7.51 -2.33 -15.30
N ALA A 168 -6.72 -1.50 -14.59
CA ALA A 168 -6.82 -1.43 -13.14
C ALA A 168 -8.31 -1.30 -12.82
N ALA A 169 -8.87 -2.33 -12.22
CA ALA A 169 -10.30 -2.38 -12.03
C ALA A 169 -10.63 -1.23 -11.08
N GLU A 170 -11.18 -0.13 -11.60
CA GLU A 170 -12.08 0.75 -10.85
C GLU A 170 -13.39 -0.02 -10.62
N ILE A 171 -13.29 -1.15 -9.95
CA ILE A 171 -14.42 -1.75 -9.29
C ILE A 171 -14.24 -1.33 -7.85
N PRO A 172 -15.21 -0.65 -7.22
CA PRO A 172 -15.24 -0.62 -5.78
C PRO A 172 -15.42 -2.09 -5.36
N GLU A 173 -14.31 -2.79 -5.06
CA GLU A 173 -14.40 -3.81 -4.03
C GLU A 173 -15.11 -3.06 -2.90
N ASN A 174 -16.27 -3.53 -2.45
CA ASN A 174 -16.78 -3.16 -1.14
C ASN A 174 -15.72 -3.68 -0.16
N GLU A 175 -14.60 -2.95 -0.08
CA GLU A 175 -13.45 -3.24 0.73
C GLU A 175 -13.99 -3.10 2.12
N GLU A 176 -14.20 -4.26 2.73
CA GLU A 176 -14.55 -4.37 4.12
C GLU A 176 -13.60 -3.49 4.94
N ILE A 177 -14.14 -2.43 5.54
CA ILE A 177 -13.33 -1.54 6.36
C ILE A 177 -13.14 -2.22 7.71
N LYS A 178 -11.89 -2.55 8.05
CA LYS A 178 -11.58 -3.18 9.33
C LYS A 178 -11.49 -2.10 10.40
N VAL A 179 -12.40 -2.16 11.37
CA VAL A 179 -12.54 -1.16 12.42
C VAL A 179 -12.22 -1.77 13.78
N ALA A 180 -11.29 -1.19 14.53
CA ALA A 180 -11.01 -1.59 15.91
C ALA A 180 -11.57 -0.56 16.90
N ILE A 181 -12.24 -1.01 17.97
CA ILE A 181 -12.71 -0.15 19.06
C ILE A 181 -11.68 -0.19 20.19
N ILE A 182 -10.91 0.88 20.36
CA ILE A 182 -9.78 0.97 21.28
C ILE A 182 -10.03 2.04 22.33
N GLY A 183 -9.55 1.82 23.56
CA GLY A 183 -9.69 2.75 24.67
C GLY A 183 -9.54 2.04 26.01
N ARG A 184 -9.34 2.79 27.09
CA ARG A 184 -9.17 2.26 28.45
C ARG A 184 -10.35 1.42 28.94
N PRO A 185 -10.18 0.58 29.98
CA PRO A 185 -11.33 -0.04 30.65
C PRO A 185 -12.43 0.98 30.98
N ASN A 186 -13.70 0.56 30.94
CA ASN A 186 -14.86 1.34 31.39
C ASN A 186 -15.22 2.65 30.63
N VAL A 187 -14.49 3.02 29.58
CA VAL A 187 -14.84 4.15 28.68
C VAL A 187 -16.11 3.91 27.84
N GLY A 188 -16.71 2.73 27.92
CA GLY A 188 -17.96 2.38 27.24
C GLY A 188 -17.83 1.70 25.87
N LYS A 189 -16.69 1.09 25.56
CA LYS A 189 -16.48 0.29 24.32
C LYS A 189 -17.55 -0.77 24.06
N SER A 190 -17.98 -1.49 25.10
CA SER A 190 -19.01 -2.54 24.98
C SER A 190 -20.39 -1.96 24.69
N SER A 191 -20.73 -0.85 25.33
CA SER A 191 -21.95 -0.11 25.02
C SER A 191 -21.93 0.41 23.59
N LEU A 192 -20.78 0.91 23.13
CA LEU A 192 -20.62 1.43 21.77
C LEU A 192 -20.75 0.32 20.72
N LEU A 193 -20.11 -0.83 20.94
CA LEU A 193 -20.26 -2.01 20.08
C LEU A 193 -21.73 -2.44 19.95
N ASN A 194 -22.46 -2.48 21.06
CA ASN A 194 -23.88 -2.84 21.06
C ASN A 194 -24.73 -1.79 20.35
N ALA A 195 -24.46 -0.50 20.56
CA ALA A 195 -25.18 0.58 19.89
C ALA A 195 -24.97 0.55 18.37
N LEU A 196 -23.73 0.33 17.92
CA LEU A 196 -23.41 0.20 16.48
C LEU A 196 -24.07 -1.04 15.85
N THR A 197 -24.07 -2.17 16.55
CA THR A 197 -24.65 -3.43 16.04
C THR A 197 -26.17 -3.49 16.14
N GLY A 198 -26.78 -2.76 17.08
CA GLY A 198 -28.24 -2.71 17.26
C GLY A 198 -28.94 -1.69 16.37
N GLN A 199 -28.24 -0.65 15.90
CA GLN A 199 -28.79 0.36 14.98
C GLN A 199 -28.60 0.00 13.50
N GLN A 200 -27.64 -0.87 13.17
CA GLN A 200 -27.36 -1.33 11.80
C GLN A 200 -27.78 -2.79 11.63
N ARG A 201 -28.12 -3.22 10.41
CA ARG A 201 -28.40 -4.63 10.13
C ARG A 201 -27.10 -5.42 10.28
N ALA A 202 -26.86 -5.97 11.46
CA ALA A 202 -25.78 -6.92 11.68
C ALA A 202 -26.08 -8.18 10.86
N ILE A 203 -25.41 -8.35 9.71
CA ILE A 203 -25.46 -9.61 8.99
C ILE A 203 -24.54 -10.57 9.73
N VAL A 204 -25.14 -11.41 10.57
CA VAL A 204 -24.45 -12.57 11.12
C VAL A 204 -24.33 -13.58 9.99
N SER A 205 -23.18 -13.62 9.31
CA SER A 205 -22.92 -14.66 8.32
C SER A 205 -22.74 -16.01 9.04
N PRO A 206 -23.55 -17.04 8.75
CA PRO A 206 -23.51 -18.33 9.42
C PRO A 206 -22.50 -19.30 8.77
N ILE A 207 -21.57 -18.82 7.93
CA ILE A 207 -20.63 -19.69 7.20
C ILE A 207 -19.60 -20.27 8.19
N SER A 208 -19.94 -21.43 8.75
CA SER A 208 -19.05 -22.34 9.46
C SER A 208 -17.93 -22.78 8.51
N GLY A 209 -16.71 -22.24 8.68
CA GLY A 209 -15.58 -22.63 7.85
C GLY A 209 -14.30 -21.79 7.94
N THR A 210 -14.28 -20.62 8.60
CA THR A 210 -13.05 -19.83 8.73
C THR A 210 -12.27 -20.21 9.99
N THR A 211 -11.73 -21.44 10.03
CA THR A 211 -10.63 -21.78 10.93
C THR A 211 -9.51 -20.74 10.73
N ARG A 212 -9.03 -19.95 11.69
CA ARG A 212 -8.74 -20.28 13.09
C ARG A 212 -8.51 -18.98 13.90
N ASP A 213 -9.40 -17.97 13.83
CA ASP A 213 -9.30 -16.77 14.72
C ASP A 213 -10.51 -15.76 14.65
N SER A 214 -11.73 -16.14 14.25
CA SER A 214 -12.81 -15.16 13.98
C SER A 214 -13.80 -14.95 15.14
N ILE A 215 -13.55 -13.94 15.97
CA ILE A 215 -14.58 -13.30 16.85
C ILE A 215 -14.72 -11.81 16.45
N ASP A 216 -14.82 -11.58 15.15
CA ASP A 216 -15.01 -10.27 14.54
C ASP A 216 -16.50 -10.13 14.16
N THR A 217 -17.08 -8.95 14.32
CA THR A 217 -18.52 -8.70 14.01
C THR A 217 -18.64 -7.94 12.70
N LEU A 218 -19.53 -8.39 11.81
CA LEU A 218 -19.83 -7.69 10.56
C LEU A 218 -21.04 -6.78 10.73
N ILE A 219 -20.92 -5.55 10.22
CA ILE A 219 -22.02 -4.59 10.10
C ILE A 219 -22.06 -4.09 8.66
N GLU A 220 -23.25 -3.83 8.14
CA GLU A 220 -23.45 -3.25 6.82
C GLU A 220 -24.25 -1.95 6.95
N ARG A 221 -23.79 -0.89 6.28
CA ARG A 221 -24.50 0.38 6.14
C ARG A 221 -24.43 0.82 4.68
N GLU A 222 -25.58 1.06 4.05
CA GLU A 222 -25.65 1.63 2.69
C GLU A 222 -24.80 0.86 1.64
N GLY A 223 -24.70 -0.47 1.79
CA GLY A 223 -23.88 -1.33 0.93
C GLY A 223 -22.40 -1.44 1.33
N GLN A 224 -21.89 -0.58 2.22
CA GLN A 224 -20.53 -0.69 2.77
C GLN A 224 -20.49 -1.67 3.94
N VAL A 225 -19.56 -2.63 3.87
CA VAL A 225 -19.33 -3.62 4.92
C VAL A 225 -18.21 -3.16 5.85
N TYR A 226 -18.40 -3.30 7.17
CA TYR A 226 -17.38 -3.03 8.16
C TYR A 226 -17.14 -4.27 9.03
N ARG A 227 -15.86 -4.59 9.26
CA ARG A 227 -15.43 -5.65 10.18
C ARG A 227 -14.99 -5.04 11.49
N LEU A 228 -15.78 -5.22 12.53
CA LEU A 228 -15.38 -4.88 13.89
C LEU A 228 -14.41 -5.93 14.41
N ILE A 229 -13.15 -5.56 14.57
CA ILE A 229 -12.05 -6.45 14.98
C ILE A 229 -12.08 -6.67 16.50
N ASP A 230 -11.89 -7.92 16.93
CA ASP A 230 -11.66 -8.33 18.32
C ASP A 230 -12.81 -7.98 19.29
N THR A 231 -14.04 -8.29 18.85
CA THR A 231 -15.25 -8.05 19.65
C THR A 231 -15.40 -8.97 20.85
N ALA A 232 -14.67 -10.11 20.89
CA ALA A 232 -14.68 -11.06 22.00
C ALA A 232 -14.21 -10.44 23.31
N GLY A 233 -13.13 -9.66 23.24
CA GLY A 233 -12.53 -9.03 24.41
C GLY A 233 -13.44 -7.98 25.04
N ILE A 234 -14.30 -7.36 24.22
CA ILE A 234 -15.30 -6.38 24.62
C ILE A 234 -16.51 -7.07 25.27
N ARG A 235 -16.96 -8.23 24.75
CA ARG A 235 -18.11 -8.99 25.27
C ARG A 235 -17.80 -9.80 26.54
N ARG A 236 -16.59 -10.35 26.68
CA ARG A 236 -16.19 -11.16 27.86
C ARG A 236 -16.00 -10.33 29.15
N LYS A 237 -15.72 -9.02 29.06
CA LYS A 237 -15.49 -8.15 30.23
C LYS A 237 -16.73 -7.90 31.12
N LYS A 238 -17.92 -8.38 30.76
CA LYS A 238 -19.11 -8.28 31.63
C LYS A 238 -19.00 -9.15 32.90
N ASN A 239 -18.16 -10.19 32.91
CA ASN A 239 -18.19 -11.26 33.92
C ASN A 239 -16.81 -11.64 34.53
N VAL A 240 -15.78 -10.78 34.57
CA VAL A 240 -14.46 -11.19 35.11
C VAL A 240 -13.87 -10.16 36.07
N ASP A 241 -13.57 -10.62 37.29
CA ASP A 241 -12.88 -9.89 38.36
C ASP A 241 -11.37 -9.71 38.11
N TYR A 242 -10.84 -8.70 38.79
CA TYR A 242 -9.49 -8.12 38.72
C TYR A 242 -8.32 -9.07 38.42
N GLY A 243 -7.45 -8.65 37.48
CA GLY A 243 -6.20 -9.35 37.08
C GLY A 243 -5.82 -9.25 35.59
N ALA A 244 -6.65 -8.59 34.77
CA ALA A 244 -6.61 -8.69 33.30
C ALA A 244 -6.00 -7.49 32.54
N GLU A 245 -5.28 -6.58 33.19
CA GLU A 245 -4.81 -5.34 32.53
C GLU A 245 -3.71 -5.56 31.49
N PHE A 246 -2.69 -6.39 31.79
CA PHE A 246 -1.59 -6.67 30.87
C PHE A 246 -2.07 -7.38 29.59
N PHE A 247 -3.00 -8.34 29.74
CA PHE A 247 -3.63 -9.03 28.61
C PHE A 247 -4.54 -8.09 27.79
N SER A 248 -5.08 -7.03 28.40
CA SER A 248 -5.94 -6.06 27.72
C SER A 248 -5.17 -5.13 26.76
N ILE A 249 -3.90 -4.82 27.05
CA ILE A 249 -3.08 -3.92 26.22
C ILE A 249 -2.53 -4.65 24.99
N ASN A 250 -1.95 -5.84 25.15
CA ASN A 250 -1.45 -6.63 24.02
C ASN A 250 -2.57 -6.99 23.03
N ARG A 251 -3.78 -7.22 23.55
CA ARG A 251 -4.98 -7.41 22.75
C ARG A 251 -5.31 -6.16 21.93
N ALA A 252 -5.35 -4.98 22.58
CA ALA A 252 -5.56 -3.71 21.88
C ALA A 252 -4.52 -3.49 20.76
N PHE A 253 -3.25 -3.85 20.99
CA PHE A 253 -2.20 -3.75 19.98
C PHE A 253 -2.41 -4.71 18.79
N LYS A 254 -2.85 -5.96 19.05
CA LYS A 254 -3.22 -6.91 17.97
C LYS A 254 -4.41 -6.37 17.15
N ALA A 255 -5.40 -5.76 17.81
CA ALA A 255 -6.54 -5.16 17.14
C ALA A 255 -6.14 -3.96 16.27
N ILE A 256 -5.32 -3.03 16.79
CA ILE A 256 -4.79 -1.88 16.03
C ILE A 256 -4.05 -2.33 14.77
N ARG A 257 -3.19 -3.36 14.86
CA ARG A 257 -2.44 -3.89 13.71
C ARG A 257 -3.32 -4.49 12.62
N ARG A 258 -4.50 -4.98 12.98
CA ARG A 258 -5.44 -5.64 12.05
C ARG A 258 -6.50 -4.70 11.49
N SER A 259 -6.63 -3.49 12.04
CA SER A 259 -7.62 -2.49 11.60
C SER A 259 -7.05 -1.51 10.59
N ASP A 260 -7.91 -1.00 9.72
CA ASP A 260 -7.63 0.15 8.85
C ASP A 260 -7.95 1.45 9.60
N VAL A 261 -9.07 1.44 10.35
CA VAL A 261 -9.55 2.57 11.16
C VAL A 261 -9.68 2.17 12.63
N VAL A 262 -9.18 3.02 13.52
CA VAL A 262 -9.35 2.87 14.96
C VAL A 262 -10.39 3.87 15.47
N LEU A 263 -11.45 3.36 16.07
CA LEU A 263 -12.35 4.16 16.91
C LEU A 263 -11.69 4.29 18.29
N PHE A 264 -11.06 5.43 18.54
CA PHE A 264 -10.37 5.68 19.79
C PHE A 264 -11.33 6.34 20.78
N VAL A 265 -11.82 5.54 21.73
CA VAL A 265 -12.89 5.90 22.67
C VAL A 265 -12.31 6.52 23.93
N ILE A 266 -12.70 7.76 24.19
CA ILE A 266 -12.34 8.55 25.37
C ILE A 266 -13.60 8.76 26.21
N ASP A 267 -13.46 8.63 27.53
CA ASP A 267 -14.51 9.00 28.46
C ASP A 267 -14.48 10.52 28.68
N VAL A 268 -15.59 11.21 28.42
CA VAL A 268 -15.66 12.66 28.62
C VAL A 268 -15.44 13.07 30.07
N LEU A 269 -15.85 12.24 31.03
CA LEU A 269 -15.77 12.58 32.46
C LEU A 269 -14.34 12.52 32.97
N ASP A 270 -13.58 11.52 32.53
CA ASP A 270 -12.17 11.35 32.88
C ASP A 270 -11.23 12.22 32.04
N GLY A 271 -11.66 12.60 30.82
CA GLY A 271 -10.79 13.21 29.82
C GLY A 271 -9.68 12.26 29.35
N VAL A 272 -8.55 12.85 28.92
CA VAL A 272 -7.37 12.10 28.45
C VAL A 272 -6.44 11.78 29.62
N THR A 273 -6.22 10.49 29.84
CA THR A 273 -5.29 9.99 30.87
C THR A 273 -3.97 9.48 30.27
N GLU A 274 -3.00 9.13 31.09
CA GLU A 274 -1.72 8.56 30.62
C GLU A 274 -1.88 7.25 29.82
N GLN A 275 -2.83 6.40 30.20
CA GLN A 275 -3.07 5.16 29.48
C GLN A 275 -3.72 5.42 28.10
N ASP A 276 -4.50 6.49 27.96
CA ASP A 276 -4.98 6.95 26.66
C ASP A 276 -3.81 7.43 25.79
N LEU A 277 -2.90 8.24 26.33
CA LEU A 277 -1.70 8.71 25.61
C LEU A 277 -0.83 7.54 25.12
N LYS A 278 -0.67 6.49 25.93
CA LYS A 278 0.08 5.28 25.54
C LYS A 278 -0.60 4.53 24.39
N LEU A 279 -1.92 4.40 24.41
CA LEU A 279 -2.68 3.80 23.31
C LEU A 279 -2.59 4.65 22.05
N ALA A 280 -2.76 5.97 22.18
CA ALA A 280 -2.67 6.94 21.10
C ALA A 280 -1.31 6.91 20.40
N GLY A 281 -0.21 6.90 21.17
CA GLY A 281 1.14 6.73 20.63
C GLY A 281 1.28 5.45 19.79
N ARG A 282 0.72 4.33 20.27
CA ARG A 282 0.78 3.08 19.51
C ARG A 282 -0.02 3.12 18.21
N ILE A 283 -1.20 3.75 18.22
CA ILE A 283 -2.04 3.90 17.02
C ILE A 283 -1.28 4.64 15.92
N ILE A 284 -0.54 5.69 16.28
CA ILE A 284 0.26 6.51 15.36
C ILE A 284 1.49 5.77 14.87
N GLU A 285 2.20 5.05 15.75
CA GLU A 285 3.32 4.18 15.37
C GLU A 285 2.90 3.16 14.31
N GLU A 286 1.74 2.53 14.50
CA GLU A 286 1.16 1.59 13.53
C GLU A 286 0.59 2.30 12.29
N GLY A 287 0.44 3.62 12.35
CA GLY A 287 0.02 4.46 11.23
C GLY A 287 -1.45 4.27 10.85
N ARG A 288 -2.34 3.99 11.80
CA ARG A 288 -3.76 3.73 11.49
C ARG A 288 -4.57 5.01 11.39
N ALA A 289 -5.62 4.98 10.57
CA ALA A 289 -6.61 6.04 10.56
C ALA A 289 -7.37 6.06 11.90
N VAL A 290 -7.87 7.22 12.32
CA VAL A 290 -8.50 7.40 13.63
C VAL A 290 -9.73 8.28 13.56
N VAL A 291 -10.76 7.83 14.27
CA VAL A 291 -11.90 8.66 14.69
C VAL A 291 -11.89 8.73 16.22
N LEU A 292 -11.82 9.95 16.77
CA LEU A 292 -11.86 10.20 18.22
C LEU A 292 -13.31 10.18 18.68
N VAL A 293 -13.69 9.16 19.45
CA VAL A 293 -15.06 8.98 19.95
C VAL A 293 -15.11 9.37 21.42
N VAL A 294 -15.65 10.55 21.70
CA VAL A 294 -15.81 11.07 23.07
C VAL A 294 -17.16 10.60 23.60
N ASN A 295 -17.13 9.57 24.43
CA ASN A 295 -18.32 8.87 24.90
C ASN A 295 -18.83 9.39 26.25
N LYS A 296 -20.04 8.98 26.64
CA LYS A 296 -20.77 9.41 27.85
C LYS A 296 -21.16 10.88 27.84
N TRP A 297 -21.35 11.45 26.65
CA TRP A 297 -21.73 12.86 26.49
C TRP A 297 -23.10 13.19 27.14
N ASP A 298 -23.93 12.20 27.40
CA ASP A 298 -25.19 12.33 28.15
C ASP A 298 -24.97 12.79 29.60
N ALA A 299 -23.85 12.42 30.23
CA ALA A 299 -23.56 12.72 31.63
C ALA A 299 -23.04 14.15 31.88
N VAL A 300 -22.77 14.92 30.82
CA VAL A 300 -22.27 16.29 30.92
C VAL A 300 -23.43 17.28 30.80
N GLU A 301 -23.52 18.22 31.73
CA GLU A 301 -24.42 19.37 31.64
C GLU A 301 -23.93 20.33 30.54
N LYS A 302 -24.86 20.80 29.70
CA LYS A 302 -24.50 21.43 28.42
C LYS A 302 -24.96 22.87 28.38
N ASP A 303 -24.04 23.73 27.99
CA ASP A 303 -24.29 25.10 27.54
C ASP A 303 -23.80 25.30 26.09
N THR A 304 -23.91 26.52 25.58
CA THR A 304 -23.51 26.89 24.21
C THR A 304 -22.00 26.67 23.94
N TYR A 305 -21.15 26.74 24.97
CA TYR A 305 -19.69 26.71 24.83
C TYR A 305 -19.07 25.36 25.18
N THR A 306 -19.82 24.48 25.85
CA THR A 306 -19.33 23.22 26.42
C THR A 306 -18.61 22.37 25.38
N ILE A 307 -19.18 22.19 24.19
CA ILE A 307 -18.54 21.40 23.11
C ILE A 307 -17.16 21.96 22.75
N ASN A 308 -17.05 23.29 22.58
CA ASN A 308 -15.80 23.93 22.18
C ASN A 308 -14.75 23.83 23.29
N THR A 309 -15.16 24.01 24.55
CA THR A 309 -14.28 23.88 25.72
C THR A 309 -13.69 22.48 25.81
N TYR A 310 -14.52 21.43 25.75
CA TYR A 310 -14.05 20.05 25.80
C TYR A 310 -13.21 19.68 24.57
N THR A 311 -13.58 20.15 23.38
CA THR A 311 -12.80 19.93 22.15
C THR A 311 -11.39 20.47 22.31
N LYS A 312 -11.25 21.71 22.79
CA LYS A 312 -9.95 22.35 23.01
C LYS A 312 -9.13 21.61 24.08
N MET A 313 -9.74 21.25 25.20
CA MET A 313 -9.06 20.49 26.27
C MET A 313 -8.51 19.14 25.78
N LEU A 314 -9.28 18.43 24.95
CA LEU A 314 -8.86 17.15 24.37
C LEU A 314 -7.76 17.36 23.32
N GLN A 315 -7.88 18.37 22.45
CA GLN A 315 -6.87 18.72 21.44
C GLN A 315 -5.54 19.15 22.07
N ASP A 316 -5.56 19.89 23.18
CA ASP A 316 -4.33 20.29 23.88
C ASP A 316 -3.55 19.06 24.40
N ARG A 317 -4.26 18.00 24.82
CA ARG A 317 -3.66 16.73 25.29
C ARG A 317 -3.29 15.78 24.15
N LEU A 318 -4.07 15.76 23.07
CA LEU A 318 -3.91 14.89 21.90
C LEU A 318 -3.46 15.70 20.66
N TYR A 319 -2.61 16.71 20.86
CA TYR A 319 -2.20 17.64 19.80
C TYR A 319 -1.56 16.95 18.59
N PHE A 320 -0.94 15.79 18.80
CA PHE A 320 -0.33 14.96 17.77
C PHE A 320 -1.35 14.14 16.95
N MET A 321 -2.65 14.25 17.27
CA MET A 321 -3.81 13.67 16.58
C MET A 321 -4.84 14.75 16.19
N ASP A 322 -4.40 16.00 16.02
CA ASP A 322 -5.26 17.11 15.57
C ASP A 322 -5.99 16.83 14.24
N TRP A 323 -5.40 15.97 13.41
CA TRP A 323 -5.95 15.48 12.16
C TRP A 323 -7.09 14.45 12.31
N ALA A 324 -7.29 13.88 13.50
CA ALA A 324 -8.34 12.90 13.74
C ALA A 324 -9.69 13.59 14.00
N GLU A 325 -10.73 13.19 13.26
CA GLU A 325 -12.07 13.76 13.43
C GLU A 325 -12.67 13.33 14.78
N MET A 326 -13.24 14.29 15.50
CA MET A 326 -13.77 14.11 16.86
C MET A 326 -15.29 14.12 16.86
N ILE A 327 -15.89 13.13 17.53
CA ILE A 327 -17.34 13.04 17.69
C ILE A 327 -17.73 12.78 19.15
N PHE A 328 -18.59 13.65 19.68
CA PHE A 328 -19.21 13.47 20.99
C PHE A 328 -20.46 12.62 20.87
N VAL A 329 -20.50 11.50 21.59
CA VAL A 329 -21.55 10.49 21.51
C VAL A 329 -22.01 10.04 22.89
N SER A 330 -23.20 9.44 22.93
CA SER A 330 -23.65 8.65 24.07
C SER A 330 -24.01 7.26 23.57
N ALA A 331 -23.13 6.29 23.84
CA ALA A 331 -23.40 4.90 23.54
C ALA A 331 -24.60 4.33 24.32
N MET A 332 -24.96 4.94 25.45
CA MET A 332 -26.10 4.50 26.27
C MET A 332 -27.44 4.94 25.66
N THR A 333 -27.53 6.20 25.22
CA THR A 333 -28.76 6.76 24.63
C THR A 333 -28.84 6.57 23.12
N GLY A 334 -27.72 6.22 22.47
CA GLY A 334 -27.59 6.14 21.02
C GLY A 334 -27.32 7.49 20.34
N GLN A 335 -27.16 8.58 21.11
CA GLN A 335 -26.93 9.92 20.58
C GLN A 335 -25.69 9.93 19.66
N ARG A 336 -25.90 10.29 18.39
CA ARG A 336 -24.88 10.46 17.33
C ARG A 336 -24.05 9.21 17.02
N VAL A 337 -24.46 8.02 17.47
CA VAL A 337 -23.74 6.76 17.20
C VAL A 337 -23.75 6.42 15.71
N THR A 338 -24.85 6.67 15.00
CA THR A 338 -24.98 6.41 13.56
C THR A 338 -23.93 7.15 12.72
N LYS A 339 -23.57 8.38 13.13
CA LYS A 339 -22.60 9.23 12.43
C LYS A 339 -21.15 8.75 12.54
N ILE A 340 -20.85 7.81 13.46
CA ILE A 340 -19.49 7.29 13.62
C ILE A 340 -19.04 6.59 12.33
N LEU A 341 -19.92 5.82 11.70
CA LEU A 341 -19.57 5.10 10.48
C LEU A 341 -19.32 6.05 9.30
N GLU A 342 -20.02 7.18 9.23
CA GLU A 342 -19.77 8.23 8.23
C GLU A 342 -18.34 8.78 8.37
N LEU A 343 -17.90 9.03 9.60
CA LEU A 343 -16.52 9.47 9.88
C LEU A 343 -15.49 8.37 9.60
N VAL A 344 -15.85 7.10 9.82
CA VAL A 344 -15.00 5.95 9.45
C VAL A 344 -14.78 5.91 7.95
N ASP A 345 -15.82 6.17 7.13
CA ASP A 345 -15.71 6.20 5.68
C ASP A 345 -14.72 7.29 5.23
N ILE A 346 -14.88 8.52 5.75
CA ILE A 346 -14.00 9.65 5.46
C ILE A 346 -12.53 9.34 5.85
N ALA A 347 -12.34 8.74 7.03
CA ALA A 347 -11.01 8.38 7.51
C ALA A 347 -10.40 7.27 6.65
N ALA A 348 -11.16 6.24 6.29
CA ALA A 348 -10.70 5.12 5.46
C ALA A 348 -10.37 5.55 4.03
N GLU A 349 -11.18 6.42 3.43
CA GLU A 349 -10.94 7.02 2.12
C GLU A 349 -9.66 7.85 2.13
N SER A 350 -9.53 8.77 3.09
CA SER A 350 -8.32 9.58 3.27
C SER A 350 -7.08 8.71 3.52
N HIS A 351 -7.24 7.61 4.25
CA HIS A 351 -6.19 6.64 4.54
C HIS A 351 -5.79 5.78 3.33
N ARG A 352 -6.62 5.68 2.28
CA ARG A 352 -6.27 4.96 1.04
C ARG A 352 -5.78 5.89 -0.07
N ARG A 353 -6.09 7.19 0.05
CA ARG A 353 -5.90 8.17 -1.01
C ARG A 353 -4.46 8.21 -1.53
N ARG A 354 -4.34 8.00 -2.84
CA ARG A 354 -3.13 8.28 -3.63
C ARG A 354 -3.22 9.70 -4.21
N VAL A 355 -2.10 10.40 -4.22
CA VAL A 355 -1.92 11.72 -4.81
C VAL A 355 -0.76 11.63 -5.81
N SER A 356 -0.94 12.23 -6.98
CA SER A 356 0.06 12.21 -8.03
C SER A 356 1.33 12.96 -7.62
N THR A 357 2.46 12.58 -8.23
CA THR A 357 3.75 13.26 -8.00
C THR A 357 3.68 14.74 -8.39
N SER A 358 2.95 15.11 -9.44
CA SER A 358 2.79 16.52 -9.83
C SER A 358 2.14 17.36 -8.72
N VAL A 359 0.99 16.92 -8.22
CA VAL A 359 0.24 17.61 -7.16
C VAL A 359 1.08 17.72 -5.87
N ILE A 360 1.85 16.68 -5.52
CA ILE A 360 2.76 16.74 -4.36
C ILE A 360 3.83 17.83 -4.54
N ASN A 361 4.36 17.97 -5.75
CA ASN A 361 5.41 18.96 -6.03
C ASN A 361 4.87 20.38 -6.10
N ASP A 362 3.62 20.57 -6.56
CA ASP A 362 2.95 21.88 -6.51
C ASP A 362 2.84 22.38 -5.05
N VAL A 363 2.40 21.50 -4.13
CA VAL A 363 2.34 21.84 -2.68
C VAL A 363 3.72 22.18 -2.13
N ILE A 364 4.76 21.44 -2.52
CA ILE A 364 6.14 21.68 -2.08
C ILE A 364 6.63 23.03 -2.57
N GLU A 365 6.40 23.36 -3.84
CA GLU A 365 6.85 24.61 -4.43
C GLU A 365 6.20 25.81 -3.73
N ASP A 366 4.88 25.75 -3.53
CA ASP A 366 4.15 26.80 -2.83
C ASP A 366 4.59 26.92 -1.36
N ALA A 367 4.80 25.81 -0.65
CA ALA A 367 5.31 25.82 0.72
C ALA A 367 6.69 26.49 0.81
N VAL A 368 7.61 26.17 -0.09
CA VAL A 368 8.97 26.74 -0.08
C VAL A 368 8.94 28.24 -0.42
N LYS A 369 8.06 28.68 -1.32
CA LYS A 369 7.86 30.11 -1.63
C LYS A 369 7.44 30.91 -0.40
N TRP A 370 6.51 30.38 0.39
CA TRP A 370 6.01 31.05 1.59
C TRP A 370 7.01 31.05 2.74
N HIS A 371 7.68 29.92 2.99
CA HIS A 371 8.63 29.82 4.07
C HIS A 371 9.83 28.96 3.66
N ASN A 372 10.99 29.60 3.54
CA ASN A 372 12.22 28.94 3.13
C ASN A 372 12.81 28.03 4.23
N PRO A 373 13.53 26.94 3.87
CA PRO A 373 14.26 26.13 4.84
C PRO A 373 15.26 26.97 5.64
N PRO A 374 15.47 26.68 6.94
CA PRO A 374 16.36 27.47 7.78
C PRO A 374 17.82 27.38 7.29
N THR A 375 18.54 28.49 7.44
CA THR A 375 19.98 28.57 7.14
C THR A 375 20.78 28.14 8.38
N THR A 376 21.70 27.20 8.21
CA THR A 376 22.60 26.79 9.30
C THR A 376 23.62 27.90 9.62
N ARG A 377 24.25 27.85 10.81
CA ARG A 377 25.28 28.83 11.25
C ARG A 377 26.45 29.00 10.27
N GLY A 378 26.70 28.01 9.39
CA GLY A 378 27.69 28.06 8.33
C GLY A 378 27.19 28.54 6.97
N GLY A 379 26.02 29.21 6.90
CA GLY A 379 25.46 29.77 5.67
C GLY A 379 24.87 28.75 4.69
N LYS A 380 24.89 27.45 5.02
CA LYS A 380 24.32 26.39 4.17
C LYS A 380 22.83 26.21 4.46
N GLN A 381 22.02 26.31 3.41
CA GLN A 381 20.57 26.16 3.48
C GLN A 381 20.13 24.74 3.07
N GLY A 382 19.02 24.28 3.65
CA GLY A 382 18.31 23.11 3.15
C GLY A 382 17.76 23.38 1.74
N LYS A 383 17.86 22.40 0.84
CA LYS A 383 17.21 22.42 -0.48
C LYS A 383 16.28 21.24 -0.58
N LEU A 384 15.00 21.51 -0.79
CA LEU A 384 13.96 20.51 -1.05
C LEU A 384 13.74 20.46 -2.55
N TYR A 385 14.02 19.31 -3.16
CA TYR A 385 14.05 19.18 -4.61
C TYR A 385 12.71 18.76 -5.18
N TYR A 386 12.17 17.65 -4.68
CA TYR A 386 10.89 17.10 -5.11
C TYR A 386 10.38 16.09 -4.09
N GLY A 387 9.11 15.71 -4.18
CA GLY A 387 8.49 14.67 -3.36
C GLY A 387 7.65 13.70 -4.18
N THR A 388 7.41 12.51 -3.64
CA THR A 388 6.49 11.51 -4.22
C THR A 388 5.87 10.66 -3.12
N GLN A 389 4.63 10.20 -3.31
CA GLN A 389 3.95 9.33 -2.36
C GLN A 389 4.32 7.86 -2.61
N VAL A 390 5.02 7.26 -1.65
CA VAL A 390 5.52 5.88 -1.75
C VAL A 390 4.57 4.84 -1.13
N SER A 391 3.66 5.26 -0.23
CA SER A 391 2.64 4.37 0.35
C SER A 391 1.34 5.12 0.65
N SER A 392 0.20 4.42 0.65
CA SER A 392 -1.13 4.98 0.96
C SER A 392 -1.58 4.72 2.39
N GLN A 393 -1.27 3.59 3.00
CA GLN A 393 -1.84 3.19 4.30
C GLN A 393 -0.74 3.03 5.37
N PRO A 394 -0.30 4.12 6.05
CA PRO A 394 -0.73 5.51 5.89
C PRO A 394 -0.06 6.25 4.72
N PRO A 395 -0.60 7.43 4.32
CA PRO A 395 -0.02 8.25 3.27
C PRO A 395 1.43 8.60 3.64
N THR A 396 2.37 8.05 2.88
CA THR A 396 3.79 8.18 3.14
C THR A 396 4.43 8.90 1.97
N ILE A 397 4.93 10.10 2.21
CA ILE A 397 5.54 10.97 1.19
C ILE A 397 7.06 10.98 1.41
N ALA A 398 7.81 10.56 0.40
CA ALA A 398 9.26 10.67 0.38
C ALA A 398 9.65 12.02 -0.22
N LEU A 399 10.31 12.86 0.59
CA LEU A 399 10.84 14.18 0.24
C LEU A 399 12.34 14.08 -0.01
N PHE A 400 12.77 14.43 -1.21
CA PHE A 400 14.18 14.40 -1.61
C PHE A 400 14.82 15.76 -1.38
N VAL A 401 15.83 15.78 -0.53
CA VAL A 401 16.53 16.98 -0.08
C VAL A 401 18.03 16.86 -0.27
N ASN A 402 18.75 17.98 -0.17
CA ASN A 402 20.21 17.93 -0.15
C ASN A 402 20.75 17.21 1.10
N ASP A 403 20.23 17.55 2.28
CA ASP A 403 20.70 17.04 3.57
C ASP A 403 19.54 17.08 4.57
N PRO A 404 18.99 15.92 5.00
CA PRO A 404 17.87 15.85 5.93
C PRO A 404 18.11 16.54 7.27
N GLN A 405 19.36 16.65 7.72
CA GLN A 405 19.69 17.26 9.02
C GLN A 405 19.49 18.78 9.01
N ARG A 406 19.35 19.40 7.84
CA ARG A 406 19.14 20.86 7.72
C ARG A 406 17.69 21.28 7.93
N PHE A 407 16.77 20.33 8.01
CA PHE A 407 15.35 20.58 8.19
C PHE A 407 15.00 20.25 9.63
N ASN A 408 14.92 21.28 10.48
CA ASN A 408 14.55 21.13 11.89
C ASN A 408 13.07 20.71 12.05
N ASP A 409 12.69 20.25 13.24
CA ASP A 409 11.35 19.73 13.49
C ASP A 409 10.25 20.76 13.24
N ASN A 410 10.51 22.05 13.48
CA ASN A 410 9.55 23.12 13.19
C ASN A 410 9.27 23.22 11.69
N TYR A 411 10.31 23.17 10.85
CA TYR A 411 10.15 23.20 9.41
C TYR A 411 9.50 21.90 8.88
N ARG A 412 9.83 20.75 9.48
CA ARG A 412 9.19 19.48 9.13
C ARG A 412 7.68 19.51 9.43
N ARG A 413 7.29 20.02 10.60
CA ARG A 413 5.87 20.24 10.97
C ARG A 413 5.19 21.26 10.06
N TYR A 414 5.90 22.32 9.67
CA TYR A 414 5.39 23.29 8.71
C TYR A 414 5.03 22.62 7.37
N ILE A 415 5.95 21.82 6.81
CA ILE A 415 5.70 21.09 5.55
C ILE A 415 4.57 20.07 5.70
N GLU A 416 4.50 19.33 6.81
CA GLU A 416 3.36 18.46 7.08
C GLU A 416 2.04 19.25 7.11
N GLY A 417 2.03 20.41 7.78
CA GLY A 417 0.88 21.30 7.82
C GLY A 417 0.45 21.80 6.44
N GLN A 418 1.40 22.09 5.55
CA GLN A 418 1.10 22.46 4.16
C GLN A 418 0.45 21.32 3.38
N PHE A 419 0.96 20.09 3.53
CA PHE A 419 0.30 18.93 2.93
C PHE A 419 -1.11 18.73 3.46
N ARG A 420 -1.33 18.90 4.77
CA ARG A 420 -2.68 18.78 5.36
C ARG A 420 -3.64 19.86 4.87
N GLN A 421 -3.17 21.11 4.82
CA GLN A 421 -3.98 22.24 4.40
C GLN A 421 -4.40 22.14 2.93
N GLN A 422 -3.48 21.73 2.04
CA GLN A 422 -3.72 21.73 0.60
C GLN A 422 -4.32 20.41 0.09
N LEU A 423 -3.87 19.26 0.60
CA LEU A 423 -4.31 17.94 0.14
C LEU A 423 -5.42 17.33 1.00
N GLY A 424 -5.59 17.78 2.25
CA GLY A 424 -6.51 17.16 3.20
C GLY A 424 -5.84 16.08 4.04
N PHE A 425 -6.34 14.84 3.98
CA PHE A 425 -5.97 13.72 4.88
C PHE A 425 -6.58 13.78 6.28
N LYS A 426 -7.87 14.11 6.34
CA LYS A 426 -8.65 14.04 7.58
C LYS A 426 -8.78 12.61 8.06
N GLY A 427 -8.62 12.39 9.35
CA GLY A 427 -8.74 11.06 9.96
C GLY A 427 -7.54 10.13 9.72
N THR A 428 -6.46 10.56 9.06
CA THR A 428 -5.26 9.72 8.88
C THR A 428 -3.95 10.46 9.23
N PRO A 429 -2.95 9.75 9.81
CA PRO A 429 -1.61 10.29 9.93
C PRO A 429 -0.95 10.37 8.56
N ILE A 430 -0.04 11.34 8.39
CA ILE A 430 0.86 11.43 7.23
C ILE A 430 2.28 11.09 7.71
N ARG A 431 3.04 10.32 6.92
CA ARG A 431 4.45 10.03 7.18
C ARG A 431 5.34 10.74 6.17
N LEU A 432 6.21 11.63 6.63
CA LEU A 432 7.20 12.30 5.79
C LEU A 432 8.58 11.66 5.96
N ILE A 433 9.12 11.09 4.88
CA ILE A 433 10.46 10.51 4.84
C ILE A 433 11.40 11.48 4.13
N TRP A 434 12.42 11.96 4.84
CA TRP A 434 13.39 12.92 4.31
C TRP A 434 14.64 12.19 3.81
N ARG A 435 14.84 12.12 2.49
CA ARG A 435 15.97 11.40 1.86
C ARG A 435 17.00 12.38 1.31
N GLY A 436 18.27 12.19 1.65
CA GLY A 436 19.39 12.95 1.07
C GLY A 436 19.72 12.46 -0.34
N LYS A 437 19.79 13.38 -1.30
CA LYS A 437 20.29 13.12 -2.67
C LYS A 437 21.47 14.05 -3.00
N PRO A 438 22.56 13.51 -3.59
CA PRO A 438 23.63 14.33 -4.15
C PRO A 438 23.11 15.09 -5.37
N ALA A 439 23.52 16.36 -5.52
CA ALA A 439 22.95 17.29 -6.52
C ALA A 439 22.98 16.77 -7.98
N ARG A 440 23.96 15.93 -8.35
CA ARG A 440 24.10 15.35 -9.70
C ARG A 440 23.01 14.34 -10.09
N GLU A 441 22.33 13.73 -9.11
CA GLU A 441 21.26 12.74 -9.38
C GLU A 441 19.88 13.39 -9.51
N VAL A 442 19.74 14.63 -9.04
CA VAL A 442 18.47 15.36 -9.02
C VAL A 442 18.06 15.79 -10.44
N GLU A 443 18.98 16.36 -11.22
CA GLU A 443 18.71 16.82 -12.60
C GLU A 443 18.25 15.69 -13.54
N LYS A 444 18.77 14.47 -13.37
CA LYS A 444 18.34 13.30 -14.16
C LYS A 444 16.95 12.79 -13.78
N THR A 445 16.55 12.96 -12.53
CA THR A 445 15.26 12.42 -12.02
C THR A 445 14.11 13.38 -12.28
N VAL A 446 14.32 14.69 -12.12
CA VAL A 446 13.29 15.72 -12.38
C VAL A 446 12.83 15.67 -13.84
N ASN A 447 13.76 15.52 -14.79
CA ASN A 447 13.45 15.40 -16.23
C ASN A 447 12.65 14.14 -16.60
N ARG A 448 12.63 13.11 -15.74
CA ARG A 448 11.80 11.90 -15.93
C ARG A 448 10.42 12.06 -15.28
N ALA A 449 10.33 12.71 -14.12
CA ALA A 449 9.08 12.88 -13.38
C ALA A 449 8.15 13.98 -13.95
N THR A 450 8.68 14.96 -14.70
CA THR A 450 7.89 16.02 -15.37
C THR A 450 7.40 15.64 -16.78
N LYS A 451 7.78 14.45 -17.29
CA LYS A 451 7.40 13.98 -18.63
C LYS A 451 6.24 12.97 -18.64
N VAL A 452 5.58 12.75 -17.51
CA VAL A 452 4.45 11.82 -17.38
C VAL A 452 3.18 12.60 -17.07
#